data_AF-A4BDT4-F1
#
_entry.id   AF-A4BDT4-F1
#
_cell.length_a   1.000
_cell.length_b   1.000
_cell.length_c   1.000
_cell.angle_alpha   90.00
_cell.angle_beta   90.00
_cell.angle_gamma   90.00
#
_symmetry.space_group_name_H-M   'P 1'
#
loop_
_entity.id
_entity.type
_entity.pdbx_description
1 polymer ?
#
loop_
_entity_poly.entity_id
_entity_poly.type
_entity_poly.pdbx_seq_one_letter_code
_entity_poly.pdbx_strand_id
1 'polypeptide(L)'
;MEGTDMSLQIAFLLTFLAGGVSVWLLLRMSGQVEKERMAIINNKVHELGGSLLRSDLVSRQNCSFQSEYSDPDFVYKFYKIAYKVGTETKECWAILEMKQRSFGPGGAIQANWIWRF
;
A
#
# COMPACT_ATOMS: atom_id res chain seq x y z
N MET A 1 1.60 49.59 -17.10
CA MET A 1 2.02 48.36 -16.42
C MET A 1 0.79 47.73 -15.79
N GLU A 2 -0.04 47.01 -16.56
CA GLU A 2 -1.25 46.31 -16.06
C GLU A 2 -1.25 44.82 -16.44
N GLY A 3 -0.42 44.39 -17.40
CA GLY A 3 -0.39 43.00 -17.88
C GLY A 3 0.35 42.00 -16.98
N THR A 4 1.23 42.47 -16.08
CA THR A 4 2.01 41.60 -15.19
C THR A 4 1.19 41.06 -14.01
N ASP A 5 0.20 41.82 -13.52
CA ASP A 5 -0.62 41.46 -12.36
C ASP A 5 -1.61 40.33 -12.70
N MET A 6 -2.28 40.45 -13.85
CA MET A 6 -3.21 39.43 -14.34
C MET A 6 -2.50 38.12 -14.72
N SER A 7 -1.28 38.22 -15.29
CA SER A 7 -0.46 37.04 -15.58
C SER A 7 -0.02 36.30 -14.32
N LEU A 8 0.29 37.02 -13.25
CA LEU A 8 0.69 36.45 -11.96
C LEU A 8 -0.49 35.73 -11.29
N GLN A 9 -1.67 36.34 -11.30
CA GLN A 9 -2.89 35.73 -10.77
C GLN A 9 -3.29 34.46 -11.53
N ILE A 10 -3.17 34.47 -12.86
CA ILE A 10 -3.39 33.28 -13.70
C ILE A 10 -2.37 32.19 -13.38
N ALA A 11 -1.09 32.54 -13.20
CA ALA A 11 -0.06 31.57 -12.82
C ALA A 11 -0.32 30.93 -11.44
N PHE A 12 -0.77 31.71 -10.46
CA PHE A 12 -1.18 31.19 -9.14
C PHE A 12 -2.38 30.26 -9.24
N LEU A 13 -3.41 30.63 -10.02
CA LEU A 13 -4.59 29.80 -10.23
C LEU A 13 -4.22 28.47 -10.90
N LEU A 14 -3.40 28.50 -11.95
CA LEU A 14 -2.93 27.29 -12.64
C LEU A 14 -2.11 26.38 -11.71
N THR A 15 -1.24 26.97 -10.88
CA THR A 15 -0.45 26.21 -9.90
C THR A 15 -1.34 25.57 -8.84
N PHE A 16 -2.36 26.27 -8.35
CA PHE A 16 -3.32 25.75 -7.38
C PHE A 16 -4.15 24.60 -7.97
N LEU A 17 -4.65 24.76 -9.20
CA LEU A 17 -5.39 23.71 -9.91
C LEU A 17 -4.51 22.48 -10.18
N ALA A 18 -3.28 22.68 -10.65
CA ALA A 18 -2.33 21.60 -10.87
C ALA A 18 -1.97 20.86 -9.57
N GLY A 19 -1.80 21.59 -8.47
CA GLY A 19 -1.59 21.01 -7.14
C GLY A 19 -2.77 20.17 -6.67
N GLY A 20 -3.99 20.69 -6.80
CA GLY A 20 -5.23 19.98 -6.45
C GLY A 20 -5.41 18.68 -7.24
N VAL A 21 -5.21 18.73 -8.56
CA VAL A 21 -5.28 17.54 -9.43
C VAL A 21 -4.21 16.52 -9.04
N SER A 22 -2.99 16.96 -8.73
CA SER A 22 -1.89 16.08 -8.33
C SER A 22 -2.21 15.33 -7.02
N VAL A 23 -2.69 16.04 -5.99
CA VAL A 23 -3.09 15.42 -4.72
C VAL A 23 -4.24 14.42 -4.93
N TRP A 24 -5.23 14.77 -5.74
CA TRP A 24 -6.34 13.88 -6.04
C TRP A 24 -5.89 12.59 -6.74
N LEU A 25 -4.97 12.69 -7.71
CA LEU A 25 -4.38 11.53 -8.38
C LEU A 25 -3.64 10.63 -7.38
N LEU A 26 -2.84 11.22 -6.49
CA LEU A 26 -2.11 10.45 -5.46
C LEU A 26 -3.06 9.71 -4.50
N LEU A 27 -4.12 10.37 -4.04
CA LEU A 27 -5.14 9.74 -3.18
C LEU A 27 -5.86 8.60 -3.90
N ARG A 28 -6.22 8.80 -5.17
CA ARG A 28 -6.88 7.78 -5.99
C ARG A 28 -5.98 6.56 -6.19
N MET A 29 -4.70 6.78 -6.51
CA MET A 29 -3.73 5.70 -6.65
C MET A 29 -3.51 4.97 -5.32
N SER A 30 -3.41 5.69 -4.21
CA SER A 30 -3.27 5.10 -2.88
C SER A 30 -4.44 4.16 -2.55
N GLY A 31 -5.67 4.61 -2.79
CA GLY A 31 -6.86 3.79 -2.56
C GLY A 31 -6.96 2.59 -3.50
N GLN A 32 -6.50 2.71 -4.75
CA GLN A 32 -6.45 1.58 -5.68
C GLN A 32 -5.46 0.51 -5.19
N VAL A 33 -4.25 0.90 -4.80
CA VAL A 33 -3.23 -0.02 -4.29
C VAL A 33 -3.70 -0.72 -3.01
N GLU A 34 -4.43 -0.01 -2.14
CA GLU A 34 -5.02 -0.61 -0.95
C GLU A 34 -6.05 -1.70 -1.30
N LYS A 35 -6.96 -1.43 -2.25
CA LYS A 35 -7.95 -2.41 -2.72
C LYS A 35 -7.28 -3.64 -3.33
N GLU A 36 -6.24 -3.45 -4.15
CA GLU A 36 -5.48 -4.55 -4.75
C GLU A 36 -4.82 -5.44 -3.67
N ARG A 37 -4.21 -4.84 -2.64
CA ARG A 37 -3.63 -5.58 -1.52
C ARG A 37 -4.70 -6.37 -0.74
N MET A 38 -5.84 -5.75 -0.46
CA MET A 38 -6.94 -6.43 0.23
C MET A 38 -7.52 -7.58 -0.59
N ALA A 39 -7.61 -7.41 -1.91
CA ALA A 39 -8.04 -8.48 -2.81
C ALA A 39 -7.10 -9.69 -2.75
N ILE A 40 -5.78 -9.48 -2.73
CA ILE A 40 -4.79 -10.56 -2.59
C ILE A 40 -4.98 -11.30 -1.25
N ILE A 41 -5.13 -10.56 -0.15
CA ILE A 41 -5.35 -11.15 1.18
C ILE A 41 -6.65 -11.96 1.22
N ASN A 42 -7.74 -11.40 0.71
CA ASN A 42 -9.03 -12.08 0.69
C ASN A 42 -8.99 -13.35 -0.18
N ASN A 43 -8.35 -13.27 -1.36
CA ASN A 43 -8.19 -14.43 -2.24
C ASN A 43 -7.37 -15.52 -1.55
N LYS A 44 -6.28 -15.17 -0.86
CA LYS A 44 -5.47 -16.15 -0.12
C LYS A 44 -6.26 -16.82 0.99
N VAL A 45 -7.03 -16.05 1.77
CA VAL A 45 -7.90 -16.62 2.81
C VAL A 45 -8.96 -17.53 2.20
N HIS A 46 -9.51 -17.17 1.05
CA HIS A 46 -10.50 -17.98 0.34
C HIS A 46 -9.91 -19.30 -0.19
N GLU A 47 -8.67 -19.28 -0.71
CA GLU A 47 -7.93 -20.50 -1.10
C GLU A 47 -7.76 -21.48 0.07
N LEU A 48 -7.69 -20.98 1.31
CA LEU A 48 -7.61 -21.79 2.53
C LEU A 48 -8.99 -22.32 2.99
N GLY A 49 -10.04 -22.09 2.22
CA GLY A 49 -11.42 -22.42 2.57
C GLY A 49 -12.01 -21.51 3.65
N GLY A 50 -11.42 -20.33 3.85
CA GLY A 50 -11.83 -19.39 4.88
C GLY A 50 -12.60 -18.17 4.39
N SER A 51 -13.11 -17.39 5.34
CA SER A 51 -13.60 -16.03 5.14
C SER A 51 -12.78 -15.03 5.96
N LEU A 52 -12.40 -13.92 5.32
CA LEU A 52 -11.66 -12.85 5.97
C LEU A 52 -12.55 -12.15 7.01
N LEU A 53 -12.07 -12.03 8.25
CA LEU A 53 -12.74 -11.25 9.30
C LEU A 53 -12.15 -9.86 9.41
N ARG A 54 -10.82 -9.77 9.48
CA ARG A 54 -10.06 -8.51 9.53
C ARG A 54 -8.67 -8.68 8.94
N SER A 55 -8.12 -7.58 8.44
CA SER A 55 -6.73 -7.46 7.99
C SER A 55 -6.21 -6.10 8.42
N ASP A 56 -5.36 -6.07 9.43
CA ASP A 56 -4.81 -4.85 9.99
C ASP A 56 -3.38 -4.63 9.46
N LEU A 57 -3.08 -3.44 8.95
CA LEU A 57 -1.71 -3.03 8.70
C LEU A 57 -1.06 -2.68 10.04
N VAL A 58 -0.05 -3.45 10.42
CA VAL A 58 0.59 -3.37 11.73
C VAL A 58 1.99 -2.77 11.60
N SER A 59 2.38 -1.95 12.57
CA SER A 59 3.74 -1.43 12.63
C SER A 59 4.76 -2.55 12.77
N ARG A 60 5.95 -2.36 12.19
CA ARG A 60 7.05 -3.34 12.24
C ARG A 60 7.33 -3.84 13.65
N GLN A 61 7.37 -2.94 14.64
CA GLN A 61 7.65 -3.25 16.05
C GLN A 61 6.64 -4.22 16.69
N ASN A 62 5.44 -4.30 16.12
CA ASN A 62 4.35 -5.12 16.63
C ASN A 62 4.23 -6.46 15.89
N CYS A 63 5.13 -6.75 14.93
CA CYS A 63 5.19 -8.03 14.25
C CYS A 63 6.21 -8.96 14.93
N SER A 64 5.79 -10.17 15.29
CA SER A 64 6.65 -11.17 15.94
C SER A 64 7.85 -11.60 15.10
N PHE A 65 7.78 -11.45 13.77
CA PHE A 65 8.81 -11.88 12.83
C PHE A 65 9.70 -10.73 12.33
N GLN A 66 9.59 -9.53 12.92
CA GLN A 66 10.22 -8.31 12.38
C GLN A 66 11.75 -8.37 12.20
N SER A 67 12.42 -9.23 12.98
CA SER A 67 13.88 -9.40 12.96
C SER A 67 14.37 -10.09 11.68
N GLU A 68 13.51 -10.85 11.01
CA GLU A 68 13.83 -11.55 9.76
C GLU A 68 13.87 -10.61 8.54
N TYR A 69 13.29 -9.40 8.66
CA TYR A 69 13.07 -8.49 7.53
C TYR A 69 13.90 -7.21 7.64
N SER A 70 15.22 -7.33 7.74
CA SER A 70 16.16 -6.22 7.97
C SER A 70 16.90 -5.73 6.74
N ASP A 71 16.68 -6.33 5.56
CA ASP A 71 17.37 -5.95 4.34
C ASP A 71 17.02 -4.50 3.93
N PRO A 72 17.99 -3.58 3.87
CA PRO A 72 17.75 -2.18 3.52
C PRO A 72 17.32 -1.98 2.06
N ASP A 73 17.51 -2.96 1.18
CA ASP A 73 17.04 -2.88 -0.21
C ASP A 73 15.52 -3.02 -0.35
N PHE A 74 14.85 -3.46 0.71
CA PHE A 74 13.42 -3.77 0.70
C PHE A 74 12.63 -2.87 1.63
N VAL A 75 11.42 -2.56 1.18
CA VAL A 75 10.38 -1.95 2.00
C VAL A 75 9.38 -3.03 2.39
N TYR A 76 9.13 -3.17 3.68
CA TYR A 76 8.25 -4.20 4.24
C TYR A 76 6.95 -3.61 4.77
N LYS A 77 5.82 -4.26 4.48
CA LYS A 77 4.53 -4.00 5.14
C LYS A 77 4.03 -5.27 5.82
N PHE A 78 3.59 -5.13 7.07
CA PHE A 78 3.17 -6.26 7.90
C PHE A 78 1.67 -6.22 8.10
N TYR A 79 1.00 -7.30 7.76
CA TYR A 79 -0.44 -7.45 7.95
C TYR A 79 -0.70 -8.54 8.98
N LYS A 80 -1.54 -8.23 9.96
CA LYS A 80 -2.12 -9.22 10.86
C LYS A 80 -3.53 -9.54 10.38
N ILE A 81 -3.77 -10.79 10.05
CA ILE A 81 -4.99 -11.23 9.39
C ILE A 81 -5.71 -12.20 10.32
N ALA A 82 -6.99 -11.93 10.59
CA ALA A 82 -7.86 -12.91 11.24
C ALA A 82 -8.91 -13.37 10.24
N TYR A 83 -9.12 -14.68 10.20
CA TYR A 83 -10.01 -15.33 9.26
C TYR A 83 -10.72 -16.51 9.92
N LYS A 84 -11.85 -16.90 9.37
CA LYS A 84 -12.64 -18.04 9.84
C LYS A 84 -12.54 -19.18 8.86
N VAL A 85 -12.24 -20.39 9.33
CA VAL A 85 -12.29 -21.64 8.52
C VAL A 85 -13.24 -22.60 9.22
N GLY A 86 -14.35 -22.94 8.58
CA GLY A 86 -15.41 -23.71 9.22
C GLY A 86 -16.00 -22.96 10.42
N THR A 87 -15.80 -23.48 11.63
CA THR A 87 -16.23 -22.87 12.90
C THR A 87 -15.09 -22.18 13.65
N GLU A 88 -13.85 -22.37 13.24
CA GLU A 88 -12.67 -21.86 13.95
C GLU A 88 -12.23 -20.49 13.43
N THR A 89 -11.86 -19.60 14.36
CA THR A 89 -11.15 -18.36 14.03
C THR A 89 -9.65 -18.61 14.14
N LYS A 90 -8.93 -18.26 13.08
CA LYS A 90 -7.47 -18.37 13.00
C LYS A 90 -6.86 -16.98 12.76
N GLU A 91 -5.62 -16.82 13.18
CA GLU A 91 -4.82 -15.64 12.89
C GLU A 91 -3.59 -16.04 12.09
N CYS A 92 -3.16 -15.21 11.15
CA CYS A 92 -1.92 -15.37 10.43
C CYS A 92 -1.28 -14.00 10.14
N TRP A 93 -0.03 -14.03 9.69
CA TRP A 93 0.68 -12.84 9.21
C TRP A 93 0.89 -12.92 7.70
N ALA A 94 0.79 -11.77 7.05
CA ALA A 94 1.25 -11.58 5.69
C ALA A 94 2.26 -10.43 5.64
N ILE A 95 3.41 -10.69 5.04
CA ILE A 95 4.47 -9.71 4.85
C ILE A 95 4.54 -9.41 3.36
N LEU A 96 4.36 -8.15 3.01
CA LEU A 96 4.56 -7.65 1.66
C LEU A 96 5.97 -7.06 1.57
N GLU A 97 6.85 -7.74 0.87
CA GLU A 97 8.18 -7.26 0.52
C GLU A 97 8.12 -6.51 -0.79
N MET A 98 8.70 -5.31 -0.84
CA MET A 98 8.73 -4.49 -2.04
C MET A 98 10.17 -4.05 -2.30
N LYS A 99 10.72 -4.45 -3.45
CA LYS A 99 12.00 -3.94 -3.92
C LYS A 99 11.78 -2.82 -4.92
N GLN A 100 12.25 -1.63 -4.59
CA GLN A 100 12.29 -0.51 -5.53
C GLN A 100 13.69 -0.46 -6.15
N ARG A 101 13.80 -0.66 -7.47
CA ARG A 101 15.09 -0.52 -8.15
C ARG A 101 15.55 0.93 -8.10
N SER A 102 16.81 1.16 -7.71
CA SER A 102 17.40 2.50 -7.60
C SER A 102 17.50 3.25 -8.94
N PHE A 103 17.56 2.53 -10.08
CA PHE A 103 17.61 3.11 -11.42
C PHE A 103 16.77 2.29 -12.41
N GLY A 104 15.87 2.96 -13.13
CA GLY A 104 14.98 2.39 -14.15
C GLY A 104 13.66 3.18 -14.26
N PRO A 105 12.93 3.11 -15.40
CA PRO A 105 11.60 3.71 -15.49
C PRO A 105 10.73 3.12 -14.36
N GLY A 106 10.06 3.99 -13.59
CA GLY A 106 9.46 3.71 -12.27
C GLY A 106 8.30 2.70 -12.20
N GLY A 107 8.25 1.71 -13.11
CA GLY A 107 7.11 0.84 -13.32
C GLY A 107 7.19 -0.57 -12.74
N ALA A 108 8.33 -1.03 -12.20
CA ALA A 108 8.43 -2.41 -11.69
C ALA A 108 8.91 -2.44 -10.23
N ILE A 109 8.01 -2.08 -9.31
CA ILE A 109 8.15 -2.50 -7.92
C ILE A 109 7.95 -4.01 -7.93
N GLN A 110 9.01 -4.77 -7.65
CA GLN A 110 8.86 -6.21 -7.42
C GLN A 110 8.24 -6.39 -6.04
N ALA A 111 7.03 -6.93 -6.02
CA ALA A 111 6.26 -7.19 -4.82
C ALA A 111 6.18 -8.70 -4.58
N ASN A 112 6.57 -9.15 -3.39
CA ASN A 112 6.48 -10.54 -2.97
C ASN A 112 5.66 -10.65 -1.69
N TRP A 113 4.80 -11.67 -1.61
CA TRP A 113 3.96 -11.93 -0.44
C TRP A 113 4.45 -13.16 0.30
N ILE A 114 4.79 -12.99 1.57
CA ILE A 114 5.20 -14.07 2.48
C ILE A 114 4.09 -14.29 3.49
N TRP A 115 3.64 -15.53 3.63
CA TRP A 115 2.56 -15.93 4.53
C TRP A 115 3.10 -16.74 5.71
N ARG A 116 2.70 -16.38 6.93
CA ARG A 116 3.02 -17.11 8.16
C ARG A 116 1.72 -17.50 8.86
N PHE A 117 1.32 -18.75 8.71
CA PHE A 117 0.11 -19.33 9.32
C PHE A 117 0.35 -19.83 10.74
#